data_AF-B1BW37-F1
#
_entry.id   AF-B1BW37-F1
#
_cell.length_a   1.000
_cell.length_b   1.000
_cell.length_c   1.000
_cell.angle_alpha   90.00
_cell.angle_beta   90.00
_cell.angle_gamma   90.00
#
_symmetry.space_group_name_H-M   'P 1'
#
loop_
_entity.id
_entity.type
_entity.pdbx_description
1 polymer ?
#
loop_
_entity_poly.entity_id
_entity_poly.type
_entity_poly.pdbx_seq_one_letter_code
_entity_poly.pdbx_strand_id
1 'polypeptide(L)'
;MSSDFANSCERAKKLIEVQLINNITKACLLVERKGKQYCPIDEGTLRAAMCHDVNVIFGEVIGRVGNTMEYAPYVHQGTGIYAKDGNGRKTPWKYKVESGKYKGWHITKGQRPQPFLEKAKIDSIGKIEKILKEGLT
;
A
#
# COMPACT_ATOMS: atom_id res chain seq x y z
N MET A 1 1.78 47.18 8.17
CA MET A 1 0.87 46.09 7.74
C MET A 1 -0.16 45.92 8.84
N SER A 2 -1.46 46.06 8.57
CA SER A 2 -2.51 45.96 9.62
C SER A 2 -2.49 44.57 10.26
N SER A 3 -2.66 44.48 11.59
CA SER A 3 -2.70 43.20 12.34
C SER A 3 -3.75 42.24 11.78
N ASP A 4 -4.84 42.79 11.25
CA ASP A 4 -5.96 42.01 10.73
C ASP A 4 -5.59 41.28 9.45
N PHE A 5 -4.73 41.88 8.61
CA PHE A 5 -4.24 41.25 7.39
C PHE A 5 -3.34 40.06 7.71
N ALA A 6 -2.39 40.23 8.64
CA ALA A 6 -1.49 39.15 9.06
C ALA A 6 -2.27 37.96 9.67
N ASN A 7 -3.26 38.25 10.51
CA ASN A 7 -4.13 37.22 11.11
C ASN A 7 -4.97 36.48 10.05
N SER A 8 -5.44 37.19 9.02
CA SER A 8 -6.17 36.59 7.90
C SER A 8 -5.29 35.61 7.11
N CYS A 9 -4.06 35.98 6.77
CA CYS A 9 -3.12 35.12 6.06
C CYS A 9 -2.77 33.85 6.86
N GLU A 10 -2.52 33.98 8.16
CA GLU A 10 -2.21 32.84 9.03
C GLU A 10 -3.41 31.88 9.13
N ARG A 11 -4.63 32.41 9.18
CA ARG A 11 -5.86 31.60 9.16
C ARG A 11 -6.02 30.87 7.84
N ALA A 12 -5.81 31.54 6.71
CA ALA A 12 -5.88 30.93 5.39
C ALA A 12 -4.88 29.76 5.24
N LYS A 13 -3.64 29.97 5.69
CA LYS A 13 -2.60 28.92 5.69
C LYS A 13 -3.05 27.68 6.45
N LYS A 14 -3.53 27.84 7.69
CA LYS A 14 -4.00 26.71 8.52
C LYS A 14 -5.16 25.96 7.87
N LEU A 15 -6.10 26.67 7.26
CA LEU A 15 -7.23 26.05 6.56
C LEU A 15 -6.76 25.20 5.37
N ILE A 16 -5.81 25.72 4.58
CA ILE A 16 -5.21 24.97 3.46
C ILE A 16 -4.46 23.74 3.96
N GLU A 17 -3.65 23.86 5.01
CA GLU A 17 -2.92 22.71 5.60
C GLU A 17 -3.88 21.62 6.07
N VAL A 18 -4.94 21.98 6.80
CA VAL A 18 -5.97 21.03 7.26
C VAL A 18 -6.67 20.38 6.07
N GLN A 19 -7.01 21.14 5.03
CA GLN A 19 -7.65 20.60 3.83
C GLN A 19 -6.74 19.62 3.09
N LEU A 20 -5.45 19.93 2.96
CA LEU A 20 -4.46 19.05 2.34
C LEU A 20 -4.30 17.73 3.10
N ILE A 21 -4.20 17.78 4.44
CA ILE A 21 -4.14 16.59 5.29
C ILE A 21 -5.39 15.72 5.09
N ASN A 22 -6.57 16.33 5.07
CA ASN A 22 -7.82 15.62 4.85
C ASN A 22 -7.89 14.96 3.47
N ASN A 23 -7.50 15.68 2.42
CA ASN A 23 -7.49 15.16 1.06
C ASN A 23 -6.51 13.99 0.89
N ILE A 24 -5.30 14.11 1.44
CA ILE A 24 -4.30 13.03 1.40
C ILE A 24 -4.77 11.82 2.20
N THR A 25 -5.37 12.04 3.38
CA THR A 25 -5.95 10.95 4.19
C THR A 25 -7.04 10.20 3.42
N LYS A 26 -7.95 10.91 2.75
CA LYS A 26 -8.97 10.30 1.88
C LYS A 26 -8.35 9.50 0.73
N ALA A 27 -7.31 10.04 0.08
CA ALA A 27 -6.61 9.37 -1.00
C ALA A 27 -5.93 8.07 -0.53
N CYS A 28 -5.27 8.11 0.64
CA CYS A 28 -4.68 6.94 1.27
C CYS A 28 -5.73 5.87 1.60
N LEU A 29 -6.86 6.27 2.19
CA LEU A 29 -7.99 5.37 2.50
C LEU A 29 -8.56 4.69 1.23
N LEU A 30 -8.66 5.44 0.13
CA LEU A 30 -9.09 4.87 -1.16
C LEU A 30 -8.14 3.76 -1.63
N VAL A 31 -6.83 4.04 -1.62
CA VAL A 31 -5.81 3.08 -2.06
C VAL A 31 -5.76 1.88 -1.11
N GLU A 32 -5.84 2.08 0.20
CA GLU A 32 -5.87 0.99 1.17
C GLU A 32 -7.07 0.07 0.93
N ARG A 33 -8.28 0.65 0.76
CA ARG A 33 -9.50 -0.11 0.46
C ARG A 33 -9.36 -0.91 -0.84
N LYS A 34 -8.76 -0.32 -1.87
CA LYS A 34 -8.50 -1.01 -3.14
C LYS A 34 -7.45 -2.10 -2.99
N GLY A 35 -6.38 -1.86 -2.22
CA GLY A 35 -5.40 -2.87 -1.86
C GLY A 35 -6.06 -4.07 -1.18
N LYS A 36 -6.95 -3.82 -0.20
CA LYS A 36 -7.74 -4.86 0.47
C LYS A 36 -8.62 -5.68 -0.49
N GLN A 37 -9.15 -5.08 -1.55
CA GLN A 37 -9.95 -5.77 -2.57
C GLN A 37 -9.09 -6.66 -3.48
N TYR A 38 -7.87 -6.22 -3.81
CA TYR A 38 -6.95 -6.96 -4.68
C TYR A 38 -6.06 -7.96 -3.94
N CYS A 39 -5.99 -7.90 -2.60
CA CYS A 39 -5.29 -8.89 -1.80
C CYS A 39 -5.85 -10.29 -2.06
N PRO A 40 -4.99 -11.32 -2.19
CA PRO A 40 -5.46 -12.70 -2.28
C PRO A 40 -6.24 -13.09 -1.03
N ILE A 41 -7.28 -13.90 -1.23
CA ILE A 41 -8.11 -14.43 -0.16
C ILE A 41 -7.52 -15.77 0.27
N ASP A 42 -7.11 -15.82 1.53
CA ASP A 42 -6.71 -17.04 2.23
C ASP A 42 -7.32 -16.93 3.64
N GLU A 43 -6.51 -16.85 4.71
CA GLU A 43 -6.97 -16.58 6.08
C GLU A 43 -7.39 -15.11 6.32
N GLY A 44 -7.08 -14.20 5.40
CA GLY A 44 -7.46 -12.78 5.47
C GLY A 44 -6.53 -11.89 6.29
N THR A 45 -5.50 -12.44 6.93
CA THR A 45 -4.50 -11.69 7.72
C THR A 45 -3.77 -10.63 6.88
N LEU A 46 -3.28 -11.01 5.69
CA LEU A 46 -2.64 -10.07 4.75
C LEU A 46 -3.56 -8.89 4.38
N ARG A 47 -4.85 -9.17 4.15
CA ARG A 47 -5.84 -8.14 3.84
C ARG A 47 -6.09 -7.23 5.05
N ALA A 48 -6.16 -7.78 6.26
CA ALA A 48 -6.38 -7.01 7.48
C ALA A 48 -5.18 -6.10 7.82
N ALA A 49 -3.95 -6.54 7.50
CA ALA A 49 -2.70 -5.83 7.75
C ALA A 49 -2.38 -4.69 6.77
N MET A 50 -3.27 -4.42 5.80
CA MET A 50 -3.17 -3.23 4.95
C MET A 50 -3.38 -1.97 5.80
N CYS A 51 -2.49 -0.99 5.65
CA CYS A 51 -2.49 0.23 6.44
C CYS A 51 -2.05 1.45 5.63
N HIS A 52 -2.30 2.63 6.17
CA HIS A 52 -1.76 3.89 5.69
C HIS A 52 -1.30 4.78 6.84
N ASP A 53 -0.51 5.79 6.50
CA ASP A 53 -0.02 6.81 7.42
C ASP A 53 0.10 8.15 6.68
N VAL A 54 -0.17 9.25 7.38
CA VAL A 54 -0.13 10.61 6.83
C VAL A 54 0.66 11.50 7.79
N ASN A 55 1.76 12.06 7.32
CA ASN A 55 2.63 12.91 8.13
C ASN A 55 2.92 14.22 7.42
N VAL A 56 3.17 15.27 8.22
CA VAL A 56 3.73 16.53 7.72
C VAL A 56 5.24 16.49 7.95
N ILE A 57 6.02 16.53 6.87
CA ILE A 57 7.48 16.47 6.91
C ILE A 57 8.01 17.66 6.11
N PHE A 58 8.80 18.54 6.74
CA PHE A 58 9.39 19.72 6.11
C PHE A 58 8.40 20.63 5.35
N GLY A 59 7.15 20.73 5.83
CA GLY A 59 6.10 21.54 5.20
C GLY A 59 5.34 20.83 4.08
N GLU A 60 5.67 19.57 3.79
CA GLU A 60 4.93 18.72 2.85
C GLU A 60 4.03 17.75 3.60
N VAL A 61 2.81 17.55 3.10
CA VAL A 61 1.93 16.49 3.59
C VAL A 61 2.20 15.23 2.77
N ILE A 62 2.66 14.16 3.42
CA ILE A 62 3.06 12.91 2.78
C ILE A 62 2.17 11.76 3.27
N GLY A 63 1.43 11.16 2.35
CA GLY A 63 0.66 9.94 2.58
C GLY A 63 1.41 8.69 2.11
N ARG A 64 1.44 7.65 2.94
CA ARG A 64 2.04 6.34 2.62
C ARG A 64 0.99 5.24 2.79
N VAL A 65 0.96 4.28 1.88
CA VAL A 65 0.06 3.11 1.95
C VAL A 65 0.89 1.86 1.76
N GLY A 66 0.66 0.86 2.61
CA GLY A 66 1.49 -0.34 2.67
C GLY A 66 0.79 -1.51 3.33
N ASN A 67 1.59 -2.48 3.73
CA ASN A 67 1.17 -3.66 4.47
C ASN A 67 2.22 -3.98 5.53
N THR A 68 1.78 -4.31 6.75
CA THR A 68 2.70 -4.58 7.86
C THR A 68 3.20 -6.02 7.93
N MET A 69 2.65 -6.95 7.13
CA MET A 69 3.13 -8.34 7.11
C MET A 69 4.47 -8.46 6.42
N GLU A 70 5.43 -9.10 7.09
CA GLU A 70 6.77 -9.34 6.54
C GLU A 70 6.74 -10.12 5.21
N TYR A 71 5.76 -11.02 5.05
CA TYR A 71 5.63 -11.82 3.83
C TYR A 71 4.89 -11.11 2.68
N ALA A 72 4.34 -9.91 2.90
CA ALA A 72 3.60 -9.18 1.89
C ALA A 72 4.39 -8.94 0.59
N PRO A 73 5.70 -8.59 0.61
CA PRO A 73 6.50 -8.45 -0.60
C PRO A 73 6.58 -9.75 -1.42
N TYR A 74 6.67 -10.91 -0.76
CA TYR A 74 6.75 -12.21 -1.44
C TYR A 74 5.43 -12.56 -2.16
N VAL A 75 4.30 -12.23 -1.55
CA VAL A 75 2.98 -12.37 -2.19
C VAL A 75 2.83 -11.38 -3.34
N HIS A 76 3.27 -10.14 -3.13
CA HIS A 76 3.15 -9.06 -4.11
C HIS A 76 3.98 -9.33 -5.37
N GLN A 77 5.26 -9.66 -5.19
CA GLN A 77 6.24 -9.82 -6.27
C GLN A 77 6.42 -11.27 -6.73
N GLY A 78 5.85 -12.23 -6.02
CA GLY A 78 6.06 -13.65 -6.29
C GLY A 78 7.44 -14.14 -5.85
N THR A 79 7.64 -15.46 -5.89
CA THR A 79 8.87 -16.10 -5.43
C THR A 79 9.33 -17.20 -6.38
N GLY A 80 10.55 -17.67 -6.18
CA GLY A 80 11.14 -18.75 -6.97
C GLY A 80 11.18 -18.41 -8.45
N ILE A 81 10.75 -19.36 -9.30
CA ILE A 81 10.81 -19.19 -10.76
C ILE A 81 9.80 -18.16 -11.28
N TYR A 82 8.84 -17.75 -10.44
CA TYR A 82 7.75 -16.84 -10.82
C TYR A 82 7.95 -15.40 -10.32
N ALA A 83 9.06 -15.10 -9.63
CA ALA A 83 9.33 -13.74 -9.17
C ALA A 83 9.30 -12.74 -10.34
N LYS A 84 8.49 -11.68 -10.20
CA LYS A 84 8.20 -10.69 -11.26
C LYS A 84 9.46 -10.05 -11.84
N ASP A 85 10.43 -9.74 -10.97
CA ASP A 85 11.66 -9.05 -11.34
C ASP A 85 12.78 -10.02 -11.76
N GLY A 86 12.49 -11.33 -11.83
CA GLY A 86 13.48 -12.33 -12.20
C GLY A 86 14.62 -12.50 -11.19
N ASN A 87 14.52 -11.94 -9.98
CA ASN A 87 15.48 -12.08 -8.90
C ASN A 87 15.24 -13.32 -8.01
N GLY A 88 14.18 -14.07 -8.27
CA GLY A 88 13.87 -15.31 -7.57
C GLY A 88 14.74 -16.50 -8.00
N ARG A 89 14.78 -17.53 -7.13
CA ARG A 89 15.50 -18.78 -7.38
C ARG A 89 15.03 -19.45 -8.68
N LYS A 90 15.98 -19.77 -9.57
CA LYS A 90 15.71 -20.30 -10.91
C LYS A 90 15.44 -21.81 -10.97
N THR A 91 15.84 -22.54 -9.94
CA THR A 91 15.67 -23.98 -9.85
C THR A 91 14.70 -24.33 -8.72
N PRO A 92 13.75 -25.25 -8.94
CA PRO A 92 12.92 -25.80 -7.87
C PRO A 92 13.78 -26.41 -6.77
N TRP A 93 13.28 -26.41 -5.53
CA TRP A 93 13.93 -27.12 -4.42
C TRP A 93 13.02 -28.18 -3.84
N LYS A 94 13.64 -29.21 -3.27
CA LYS A 94 12.96 -30.37 -2.71
C LYS A 94 13.18 -30.43 -1.21
N TYR A 95 12.16 -30.88 -0.47
CA TYR A 95 12.29 -31.20 0.94
C TYR A 95 11.50 -32.45 1.27
N LYS A 96 11.89 -33.10 2.37
CA LYS A 96 11.22 -34.29 2.88
C LYS A 96 10.60 -33.97 4.22
N VAL A 97 9.32 -34.29 4.37
CA VAL A 97 8.61 -34.22 5.63
C VAL A 97 8.60 -35.63 6.22
N GLU A 98 9.16 -35.79 7.42
CA GLU A 98 9.37 -37.11 8.01
C GLU A 98 8.10 -37.73 8.63
N SER A 99 7.13 -36.91 9.05
CA SER A 99 5.91 -37.39 9.73
C SER A 99 4.71 -36.45 9.52
N GLY A 100 3.51 -36.94 9.87
CA GLY A 100 2.26 -36.18 9.79
C GLY A 100 1.55 -36.29 8.44
N LYS A 101 0.45 -35.52 8.29
CA LYS A 101 -0.47 -35.57 7.14
C LYS A 101 0.23 -35.38 5.78
N TYR A 102 1.33 -34.64 5.74
CA TYR A 102 2.08 -34.33 4.54
C TYR A 102 3.42 -35.09 4.46
N LYS A 103 3.55 -36.26 5.10
CA LYS A 103 4.78 -37.08 5.03
C LYS A 103 5.17 -37.40 3.59
N GLY A 104 6.46 -37.28 3.26
CA GLY A 104 7.01 -37.60 1.94
C GLY A 104 7.85 -36.47 1.32
N TRP A 105 8.23 -36.66 0.06
CA TRP A 105 8.99 -35.68 -0.72
C TRP A 105 8.08 -34.63 -1.36
N HIS A 106 8.47 -33.37 -1.24
CA HIS A 106 7.79 -32.22 -1.82
C HIS A 106 8.75 -31.42 -2.68
N ILE A 107 8.20 -30.78 -3.71
CA ILE A 107 8.95 -29.89 -4.60
C ILE A 107 8.23 -28.56 -4.64
N THR A 108 8.94 -27.47 -4.40
CA THR A 108 8.37 -26.12 -4.59
C THR A 108 9.07 -25.40 -5.73
N LYS A 109 8.28 -24.64 -6.48
CA LYS A 109 8.73 -23.81 -7.60
C LYS A 109 8.66 -22.31 -7.28
N GLY A 110 8.14 -21.95 -6.12
CA GLY A 110 7.77 -20.59 -5.75
C GLY A 110 6.30 -20.27 -6.03
N GLN A 111 5.90 -19.05 -5.67
CA GLN A 111 4.55 -18.52 -5.75
C GLN A 111 4.44 -17.48 -6.87
N ARG A 112 3.33 -17.47 -7.62
CA ARG A 112 3.07 -16.43 -8.63
C ARG A 112 2.74 -15.08 -7.96
N PRO A 113 3.15 -13.95 -8.55
CA PRO A 113 2.89 -12.63 -8.00
C PRO A 113 1.40 -12.30 -7.98
N GLN A 114 0.97 -11.66 -6.89
CA GLN A 114 -0.34 -11.03 -6.73
C GLN A 114 -0.11 -9.56 -6.38
N PRO A 115 0.11 -8.67 -7.37
CA PRO A 115 0.58 -7.31 -7.13
C PRO A 115 -0.55 -6.36 -6.68
N PHE A 116 -1.09 -6.60 -5.48
CA PHE A 116 -2.32 -5.98 -4.97
C PHE A 116 -2.22 -4.45 -4.82
N LEU A 117 -1.12 -3.93 -4.27
CA LEU A 117 -0.87 -2.48 -4.14
C LEU A 117 -0.65 -1.79 -5.50
N GLU A 118 -0.02 -2.46 -6.46
CA GLU A 118 0.22 -1.89 -7.80
C GLU A 118 -1.10 -1.77 -8.56
N LYS A 119 -1.95 -2.81 -8.50
CA LYS A 119 -3.32 -2.77 -9.02
C LYS A 119 -4.14 -1.67 -8.35
N ALA A 120 -4.05 -1.53 -7.02
CA ALA A 120 -4.73 -0.48 -6.28
C ALA A 120 -4.30 0.93 -6.71
N LYS A 121 -3.00 1.15 -6.91
CA LYS A 121 -2.43 2.40 -7.40
C LYS A 121 -3.00 2.76 -8.78
N ILE A 122 -2.89 1.83 -9.73
CA ILE A 122 -3.30 2.06 -11.13
C ILE A 122 -4.79 2.37 -11.22
N ASP A 123 -5.64 1.59 -10.54
CA ASP A 123 -7.10 1.79 -10.55
C ASP A 123 -7.54 3.09 -9.86
N SER A 124 -6.73 3.61 -8.93
CA SER A 124 -7.09 4.77 -8.13
C SER A 124 -6.52 6.09 -8.65
N ILE A 125 -5.55 6.10 -9.57
CA ILE A 125 -4.75 7.29 -9.90
C ILE A 125 -5.60 8.50 -10.31
N GLY A 126 -6.59 8.31 -11.19
CA GLY A 126 -7.48 9.40 -11.61
C GLY A 126 -8.45 9.88 -10.53
N LYS A 127 -8.75 9.05 -9.52
CA LYS A 127 -9.57 9.45 -8.36
C LYS A 127 -8.73 10.18 -7.32
N ILE A 128 -7.49 9.74 -7.11
CA ILE A 128 -6.54 10.41 -6.21
C ILE A 128 -6.36 11.86 -6.65
N GLU A 129 -6.12 12.12 -7.94
CA GLU A 129 -5.96 13.48 -8.45
C GLU A 129 -7.17 14.38 -8.14
N LYS A 130 -8.39 13.85 -8.31
CA LYS A 130 -9.62 14.57 -7.98
C LYS A 130 -9.72 14.86 -6.48
N ILE A 131 -9.50 13.85 -5.64
CA ILE A 131 -9.53 13.98 -4.17
C ILE A 131 -8.53 15.03 -3.69
N LEU A 132 -7.32 15.04 -4.25
CA LEU A 132 -6.27 15.99 -3.85
C LEU A 132 -6.67 17.45 -4.13
N LYS A 133 -7.45 17.70 -5.18
CA LYS A 133 -7.92 19.04 -5.58
C LYS A 133 -9.18 19.51 -4.84
N GLU A 134 -9.89 18.63 -4.15
CA GLU A 134 -11.16 18.95 -3.48
C GLU A 134 -10.99 20.12 -2.50
N GLY A 135 -11.75 21.21 -2.71
CA GLY A 135 -11.78 22.36 -1.80
C GLY A 135 -10.55 23.27 -1.83
N LEU A 136 -9.66 23.10 -2.82
CA LEU A 136 -8.46 23.96 -3.03
C LEU A 136 -8.58 24.89 -4.24
N THR A 137 -9.68 24.81 -4.98
CA THR A 137 -10.06 25.66 -6.11
C THR A 137 -11.26 26.51 -5.75
#